data_AF-A0A352ITA1-F1
#
_entry.id   AF-A0A352ITA1-F1
#
_cell.length_a   1.000
_cell.length_b   1.000
_cell.length_c   1.000
_cell.angle_alpha   90.00
_cell.angle_beta   90.00
_cell.angle_gamma   90.00
#
_symmetry.space_group_name_H-M   'P 1'
#
loop_
_entity.id
_entity.type
_entity.pdbx_description
1 polymer ?
#
loop_
_entity_poly.entity_id
_entity_poly.type
_entity_poly.pdbx_seq_one_letter_code
_entity_poly.pdbx_strand_id
1 'polypeptide(L)'
;MPDNALLSLQTDHLKELQARYESALAEHGYDSLLIASGAAPYRYGDDQAWHFQGYGPFLHWTGLAGREHCWLWIRAGHKPVLWLFEPVDFWHANSPLAEEPWQQFIEVRSSASPEAPLLDDPESLA
;
A
#
# COMPACT_ATOMS: atom_id res chain seq x y z
N MET A 1 -7.64 16.43 -18.69
CA MET A 1 -8.52 15.25 -18.60
C MET A 1 -7.62 14.04 -18.48
N PRO A 2 -7.80 13.18 -17.47
CA PRO A 2 -7.06 11.92 -17.44
C PRO A 2 -7.37 11.12 -18.71
N ASP A 3 -6.36 10.42 -19.22
CA ASP A 3 -6.57 9.53 -20.36
C ASP A 3 -7.40 8.34 -19.89
N ASN A 4 -8.68 8.30 -20.29
CA ASN A 4 -9.61 7.24 -19.88
C ASN A 4 -9.07 5.83 -20.22
N ALA A 5 -8.25 5.70 -21.28
CA ALA A 5 -7.61 4.45 -21.61
C ALA A 5 -6.59 4.01 -20.55
N LEU A 6 -5.79 4.96 -20.02
CA LEU A 6 -4.81 4.67 -18.97
C LEU A 6 -5.48 4.26 -17.66
N LEU A 7 -6.59 4.92 -17.30
CA LEU A 7 -7.37 4.54 -16.10
C LEU A 7 -7.94 3.13 -16.22
N SER A 8 -8.43 2.72 -17.40
CA SER A 8 -8.89 1.34 -17.64
C SER A 8 -7.74 0.34 -17.52
N LEU A 9 -6.60 0.62 -18.16
CA LEU A 9 -5.42 -0.25 -18.12
C LEU A 9 -4.89 -0.42 -16.69
N GLN A 10 -4.93 0.63 -15.87
CA GLN A 10 -4.57 0.54 -14.45
C GLN A 10 -5.47 -0.45 -13.71
N THR A 11 -6.79 -0.44 -13.95
CA THR A 11 -7.69 -1.39 -13.31
C THR A 11 -7.45 -2.83 -13.77
N ASP A 12 -7.12 -3.05 -15.04
CA ASP A 12 -6.81 -4.38 -15.57
C ASP A 12 -5.48 -4.91 -15.04
N HIS A 13 -4.48 -4.03 -14.92
CA HIS A 13 -3.20 -4.31 -14.25
C HIS A 13 -3.41 -4.80 -12.81
N LEU A 14 -4.27 -4.14 -12.03
CA LEU A 14 -4.56 -4.54 -10.65
C LEU A 14 -5.27 -5.90 -10.55
N LYS A 15 -6.17 -6.22 -11.48
CA LYS A 15 -6.84 -7.54 -11.51
C LYS A 15 -5.83 -8.66 -11.78
N GLU A 16 -4.93 -8.45 -12.73
CA GLU A 16 -3.88 -9.42 -13.05
C GLU A 16 -2.90 -9.59 -11.88
N LEU A 17 -2.52 -8.49 -11.23
CA LEU A 17 -1.69 -8.51 -10.02
C LEU A 17 -2.35 -9.31 -8.88
N GLN A 18 -3.63 -9.07 -8.61
CA GLN A 18 -4.37 -9.83 -7.62
C GLN A 18 -4.31 -11.33 -7.93
N ALA A 19 -4.71 -11.74 -9.13
CA ALA A 19 -4.73 -13.15 -9.52
C ALA A 19 -3.34 -13.82 -9.35
N ARG A 20 -2.26 -13.13 -9.71
CA ARG A 20 -0.89 -13.65 -9.54
C ARG A 20 -0.48 -13.79 -8.08
N TYR A 21 -0.78 -12.80 -7.25
CA TYR A 21 -0.45 -12.85 -5.83
C TYR A 21 -1.27 -13.93 -5.10
N GLU A 22 -2.55 -14.06 -5.41
CA GLU A 22 -3.40 -15.14 -4.86
C GLU A 22 -2.88 -16.53 -5.24
N SER A 23 -2.50 -16.72 -6.51
CA SER A 23 -1.89 -17.99 -6.95
C SER A 23 -0.59 -18.30 -6.21
N ALA A 24 0.28 -17.29 -6.01
CA ALA A 24 1.55 -17.48 -5.32
C ALA A 24 1.36 -17.77 -3.82
N LEU A 25 0.43 -17.07 -3.17
CA LEU A 25 0.04 -17.32 -1.77
C LEU A 25 -0.45 -18.77 -1.59
N ALA A 26 -1.36 -19.23 -2.46
CA ALA A 26 -1.88 -20.59 -2.41
C ALA A 26 -0.80 -21.65 -2.67
N GLU A 27 0.09 -21.42 -3.64
CA GLU A 27 1.20 -22.34 -3.95
C GLU A 27 2.16 -22.53 -2.77
N HIS A 28 2.38 -21.47 -1.98
CA HIS A 28 3.34 -21.47 -0.87
C HIS A 28 2.68 -21.66 0.52
N GLY A 29 1.36 -21.82 0.58
CA GLY A 29 0.62 -22.05 1.83
C GLY A 29 0.58 -20.84 2.77
N TYR A 30 0.49 -19.63 2.23
CA TYR A 30 0.32 -18.40 3.00
C TYR A 30 -1.10 -17.85 2.86
N ASP A 31 -1.68 -17.38 3.97
CA ASP A 31 -3.04 -16.81 3.97
C ASP A 31 -3.06 -15.39 3.42
N SER A 32 -1.98 -14.64 3.66
CA SER A 32 -1.88 -13.24 3.25
C SER A 32 -0.45 -12.73 3.14
N LEU A 33 -0.29 -11.57 2.51
CA LEU A 33 0.97 -10.84 2.41
C LEU A 33 0.78 -9.39 2.83
N LEU A 34 1.66 -8.91 3.72
CA LEU A 34 1.75 -7.51 4.11
C LEU A 34 3.03 -6.89 3.51
N ILE A 35 2.85 -5.87 2.66
CA ILE A 35 3.94 -5.18 1.96
C ILE A 35 4.10 -3.77 2.53
N ALA A 36 5.28 -3.47 3.08
CA ALA A 36 5.64 -2.12 3.50
C ALA A 36 6.05 -1.25 2.31
N SER A 37 5.69 0.03 2.30
CA SER A 37 6.26 1.00 1.36
C SER A 37 7.72 1.32 1.68
N GLY A 38 8.11 1.18 2.95
CA GLY A 38 9.43 1.50 3.48
C GLY A 38 9.48 2.87 4.15
N ALA A 39 10.67 3.23 4.62
CA ALA A 39 10.96 4.54 5.19
C ALA A 39 12.43 4.90 4.97
N ALA A 40 12.71 6.18 4.77
CA ALA A 40 14.08 6.67 4.64
C ALA A 40 14.79 6.63 6.00
N PRO A 41 15.98 6.02 6.11
CA PRO A 41 16.74 6.08 7.35
C PRO A 41 17.28 7.49 7.60
N TYR A 42 17.48 7.83 8.87
CA TYR A 42 18.22 9.02 9.26
C TYR A 42 19.70 8.91 8.92
N ARG A 43 20.33 10.04 8.62
CA ARG A 43 21.79 10.14 8.45
C ARG A 43 22.44 9.99 9.82
N TYR A 44 23.57 9.29 9.86
CA TYR A 44 24.29 9.07 11.10
C TYR A 44 24.76 10.39 11.72
N GLY A 45 24.33 10.66 12.96
CA GLY A 45 24.70 11.87 13.71
C GLY A 45 23.96 13.14 13.28
N ASP A 46 22.83 13.02 12.57
CA ASP A 46 22.04 14.13 12.05
C ASP A 46 20.53 13.86 12.27
N ASP A 47 19.69 14.90 12.23
CA ASP A 47 18.23 14.80 12.27
C ASP A 47 17.59 14.72 10.87
N GLN A 48 18.41 14.82 9.82
CA GLN A 48 17.98 14.72 8.43
C GLN A 48 17.91 13.26 7.93
N ALA A 49 16.84 12.93 7.21
CA ALA A 49 16.70 11.64 6.53
C ALA A 49 17.41 11.61 5.16
N TRP A 50 17.67 10.40 4.66
CA TRP A 50 18.00 10.20 3.25
C TRP A 50 16.78 10.45 2.35
N HIS A 51 17.00 10.56 1.04
CA HIS A 51 15.88 10.62 0.11
C HIS A 51 15.17 9.26 0.06
N PHE A 52 13.86 9.26 0.29
CA PHE A 52 13.06 8.05 0.26
C PHE A 52 12.99 7.44 -1.14
N GLN A 53 13.06 6.11 -1.18
CA GLN A 53 12.80 5.30 -2.37
C GLN A 53 11.86 4.18 -1.95
N GLY A 54 10.65 4.19 -2.50
CA GLY A 54 9.63 3.19 -2.17
C GLY A 54 10.03 1.77 -2.56
N TYR A 55 9.59 0.80 -1.77
CA TYR A 55 9.83 -0.61 -2.04
C TYR A 55 9.16 -1.06 -3.34
N GLY A 56 9.92 -1.69 -4.23
CA GLY A 56 9.47 -2.05 -5.59
C GLY A 56 8.11 -2.77 -5.66
N PRO A 57 7.89 -3.85 -4.88
CA PRO A 57 6.59 -4.51 -4.81
C PRO A 57 5.43 -3.60 -4.37
N PHE A 58 5.64 -2.69 -3.42
CA PHE A 58 4.61 -1.72 -3.02
C PHE A 58 4.30 -0.75 -4.17
N LEU A 59 5.33 -0.25 -4.85
CA LEU A 59 5.16 0.65 -6.00
C LEU A 59 4.52 -0.02 -7.20
N HIS A 60 4.78 -1.30 -7.42
CA HIS A 60 4.18 -2.07 -8.51
C HIS A 60 2.64 -2.14 -8.41
N TRP A 61 2.13 -2.17 -7.17
CA TRP A 61 0.70 -2.12 -6.88
C TRP A 61 0.13 -0.71 -6.90
N THR A 62 0.82 0.26 -6.28
CA THR A 62 0.20 1.54 -5.92
C THR A 62 0.67 2.72 -6.78
N GLY A 63 1.88 2.66 -7.33
CA GLY A 63 2.55 3.80 -7.96
C GLY A 63 2.92 4.94 -7.00
N LEU A 64 2.71 4.80 -5.69
CA LEU A 64 2.86 5.86 -4.70
C LEU A 64 4.32 6.04 -4.24
N ALA A 65 5.19 6.49 -5.13
CA ALA A 65 6.65 6.59 -4.94
C ALA A 65 7.11 7.44 -3.74
N GLY A 66 6.33 8.44 -3.32
CA GLY A 66 6.68 9.37 -2.25
C GLY A 66 5.99 9.14 -0.91
N ARG A 67 5.37 7.97 -0.71
CA ARG A 67 4.58 7.67 0.50
C ARG A 67 5.34 6.69 1.42
N GLU A 68 5.97 7.22 2.46
CA GLU A 68 6.62 6.44 3.52
C GLU A 68 5.61 5.84 4.50
N HIS A 69 6.02 4.78 5.20
CA HIS A 69 5.25 4.15 6.30
C HIS A 69 3.85 3.65 5.91
N CYS A 70 3.61 3.43 4.62
CA CYS A 70 2.37 2.85 4.13
C CYS A 70 2.46 1.32 4.13
N TRP A 71 1.29 0.70 4.19
CA TRP A 71 1.17 -0.75 4.25
C TRP A 71 0.11 -1.22 3.26
N LEU A 72 0.42 -2.23 2.46
CA LEU A 72 -0.52 -2.87 1.55
C LEU A 72 -0.70 -4.34 1.97
N TRP A 73 -1.93 -4.71 2.28
CA TRP A 73 -2.29 -6.08 2.64
C TRP A 73 -3.08 -6.74 1.53
N ILE A 74 -2.61 -7.91 1.11
CA ILE A 74 -3.18 -8.72 0.05
C ILE A 74 -3.57 -10.06 0.63
N ARG A 75 -4.78 -10.51 0.30
CA ARG A 75 -5.41 -11.74 0.78
C ARG A 75 -6.17 -12.39 -0.36
N ALA A 76 -6.18 -13.71 -0.40
CA ALA A 76 -6.95 -14.46 -1.39
C ALA A 76 -8.46 -14.24 -1.20
N GLY A 77 -9.17 -13.89 -2.28
CA GLY A 77 -10.61 -13.69 -2.29
C GLY A 77 -11.09 -12.39 -1.62
N HIS A 78 -10.17 -11.54 -1.16
CA HIS A 78 -10.50 -10.27 -0.50
C HIS A 78 -9.91 -9.08 -1.24
N LYS A 79 -10.60 -7.95 -1.14
CA LYS A 79 -10.10 -6.66 -1.62
C LYS A 79 -8.79 -6.31 -0.89
N PRO A 80 -7.72 -5.89 -1.61
CA PRO A 80 -6.52 -5.35 -0.98
C PRO A 80 -6.84 -4.16 -0.11
N VAL A 81 -6.10 -4.01 0.99
CA VAL A 81 -6.23 -2.88 1.92
C VAL A 81 -4.93 -2.10 1.94
N LEU A 82 -5.00 -0.80 1.67
CA LEU A 82 -3.89 0.14 1.68
C LEU A 82 -4.07 1.11 2.85
N TRP A 83 -3.15 1.07 3.80
CA TRP A 83 -3.03 2.10 4.84
C TRP A 83 -2.05 3.16 4.37
N LEU A 84 -2.52 4.40 4.31
CA LEU A 84 -1.70 5.58 4.10
C LEU A 84 -1.26 6.13 5.45
N PHE A 85 0.03 6.37 5.63
CA PHE A 85 0.52 7.14 6.76
C PHE A 85 0.18 8.61 6.55
N GLU A 86 -0.74 9.11 7.36
CA GLU A 86 -1.28 10.45 7.33
C GLU A 86 -1.30 10.99 8.77
N PRO A 87 -0.12 11.36 9.31
CA PRO A 87 -0.03 11.90 10.65
C PRO A 87 -0.82 13.21 10.73
N VAL A 88 -1.48 13.42 11.87
CA VAL A 88 -2.21 14.66 12.14
C VAL A 88 -1.33 15.51 13.03
N ASP A 89 -0.48 16.33 12.40
CA ASP A 89 0.37 17.28 13.10
C ASP A 89 0.39 18.65 12.40
N PHE A 90 0.98 19.65 13.06
CA PHE A 90 1.03 21.02 12.56
C PHE A 90 2.11 21.24 11.49
N TRP A 91 3.09 20.34 11.38
CA TRP A 91 4.29 20.51 10.57
C TRP A 91 4.16 19.91 9.17
N HIS A 92 3.45 18.78 9.03
CA HIS A 92 3.40 18.00 7.81
C HIS A 92 2.02 18.12 7.12
N ALA A 93 2.05 18.43 5.83
CA ALA A 93 0.84 18.48 5.01
C ALA A 93 0.56 17.10 4.41
N ASN A 94 -0.59 16.52 4.75
CA ASN A 94 -1.08 15.32 4.07
C ASN A 94 -1.58 15.71 2.67
N SER A 95 -1.04 15.05 1.64
CA SER A 95 -1.52 15.21 0.28
C SER A 95 -2.77 14.35 0.08
N PRO A 96 -3.94 14.90 -0.27
CA PRO A 96 -5.09 14.06 -0.60
C PRO A 96 -4.81 13.25 -1.87
N LEU A 97 -5.30 12.02 -1.92
CA LEU A 97 -5.31 11.27 -3.18
C LEU A 97 -6.37 11.83 -4.12
N ALA A 98 -6.04 11.88 -5.42
CA ALA A 98 -7.04 12.18 -6.44
C ALA A 98 -8.07 11.04 -6.51
N GLU A 99 -9.34 11.37 -6.68
CA GLU A 99 -10.38 10.38 -6.92
C GLU A 99 -10.14 9.68 -8.27
N GLU A 100 -9.83 8.39 -8.21
CA GLU A 100 -9.47 7.59 -9.36
C GLU A 100 -10.12 6.18 -9.31
N PRO A 101 -10.38 5.54 -10.46
CA PRO A 101 -11.10 4.26 -10.51
C PRO A 101 -10.46 3.12 -9.73
N TRP A 102 -9.13 3.12 -9.55
CA TRP A 102 -8.43 2.07 -8.79
C TRP A 102 -8.85 2.01 -7.31
N GLN A 103 -9.38 3.10 -6.74
CA GLN A 103 -9.89 3.11 -5.36
C GLN A 103 -11.13 2.21 -5.19
N GLN A 104 -11.80 1.85 -6.28
CA GLN A 104 -12.83 0.82 -6.26
C GLN A 104 -12.25 -0.59 -6.09
N PHE A 105 -10.98 -0.80 -6.47
CA PHE A 105 -10.25 -2.08 -6.37
C PHE A 105 -9.42 -2.22 -5.09
N ILE A 106 -8.95 -1.12 -4.50
CA ILE A 106 -8.17 -1.14 -3.25
C ILE A 106 -8.93 -0.35 -2.17
N GLU A 107 -9.12 -0.95 -0.99
CA GLU A 107 -9.69 -0.24 0.16
C GLU A 107 -8.60 0.66 0.75
N VAL A 108 -8.83 1.97 0.78
CA VAL A 108 -7.86 2.94 1.31
C VAL A 108 -8.27 3.35 2.72
N ARG A 109 -7.33 3.29 3.66
CA ARG A 109 -7.49 3.70 5.05
C ARG A 109 -6.38 4.68 5.43
N SER A 110 -6.68 5.62 6.31
CA SER A 110 -5.68 6.53 6.89
C SER A 110 -5.18 5.99 8.22
N SER A 111 -3.89 6.14 8.50
CA SER A 111 -3.25 5.78 9.77
C SER A 111 -2.39 6.93 10.27
N ALA A 112 -2.52 7.27 11.55
CA ALA A 112 -1.62 8.20 12.23
C ALA A 112 -0.36 7.51 12.80
N SER A 113 -0.30 6.18 12.75
CA SER A 113 0.86 5.39 13.20
C SER A 113 1.69 4.92 12.00
N PRO A 114 3.03 5.01 12.06
CA PRO A 114 3.91 4.47 11.02
C PRO A 114 4.11 2.95 11.12
N GLU A 115 3.66 2.34 12.23
CA GLU A 115 3.83 0.92 12.50
C GLU A 115 2.91 0.05 11.62
N ALA A 116 3.23 -1.24 11.54
CA ALA A 116 2.38 -2.19 10.85
C ALA A 116 0.97 -2.21 11.48
N PRO A 117 -0.10 -2.23 10.65
CA PRO A 117 -1.46 -2.28 11.17
C PRO A 117 -1.70 -3.61 11.88
N LEU A 118 -2.57 -3.58 12.89
CA LEU A 118 -3.16 -4.81 13.43
C LEU A 118 -4.03 -5.44 12.33
N LEU A 119 -3.74 -6.69 12.00
CA LEU A 119 -4.46 -7.44 10.98
C LEU A 119 -5.62 -8.17 11.65
N ASP A 120 -6.84 -7.84 11.27
CA ASP A 120 -8.02 -8.59 11.70
C ASP A 120 -8.07 -9.91 10.93
N ASP A 121 -7.62 -11.00 11.55
CA ASP A 121 -7.75 -12.33 10.96
C ASP A 121 -9.03 -13.01 11.47
N PRO A 122 -10.06 -13.21 10.62
CA PRO A 122 -11.27 -13.92 11.02
C PRO A 122 -11.04 -15.40 11.37
N GLU A 123 -9.89 -16.00 11.01
CA GLU A 123 -9.55 -17.39 11.37
C GLU A 123 -8.71 -17.53 12.66
N SER A 124 -8.37 -16.42 13.33
CA SER A 124 -7.58 -16.42 14.57
C SER A 124 -8.36 -16.79 15.85
N LEU A 125 -9.66 -17.12 15.74
CA LEU A 125 -10.43 -17.69 16.85
C LEU A 125 -10.34 -19.22 16.90
N ALA A 126 -9.22 -19.74 17.42
CA ALA A 126 -9.13 -21.03 18.12
C ALA A 126 -7.85 -21.16 18.94
#